data_AF-A0A2T9JSJ1-F1
#
_entry.id   AF-A0A2T9JSJ1-F1
#
_cell.length_a   1.000
_cell.length_b   1.000
_cell.length_c   1.000
_cell.angle_alpha   90.00
_cell.angle_beta   90.00
_cell.angle_gamma   90.00
#
_symmetry.space_group_name_H-M   'P 1'
#
loop_
_entity.id
_entity.type
_entity.pdbx_description
1 polymer ?
#
loop_
_entity_poly.entity_id
_entity_poly.type
_entity_poly.pdbx_seq_one_letter_code
_entity_poly.pdbx_strand_id
1 'polypeptide(L)'
;MIGHRHHKEDGRHFTHGTSATTADCASEGKLRPEDRHIEAPHSKVADKPLAENEKHDQLADKVECSESRQEALLDEGLEESFPGSDPVSVKRIT
;
A
#
# COMPACT_ATOMS: atom_id res chain seq x y z
N MET A 1 60.62 -22.57 -2.27
CA MET A 1 59.75 -23.66 -2.76
C MET A 1 58.38 -23.49 -2.13
N ILE A 2 57.36 -23.38 -2.98
CA ILE A 2 55.91 -23.39 -2.70
C ILE A 2 55.61 -24.65 -1.85
N GLY A 3 55.00 -24.60 -0.67
CA GLY A 3 53.60 -24.28 -0.40
C GLY A 3 52.79 -25.57 -0.39
N HIS A 4 52.05 -25.85 0.70
CA HIS A 4 50.73 -26.51 0.78
C HIS A 4 50.47 -26.97 2.23
N ARG A 5 49.86 -26.09 3.04
CA ARG A 5 49.18 -26.53 4.27
C ARG A 5 47.85 -27.14 3.83
N HIS A 6 47.65 -28.42 4.12
CA HIS A 6 46.35 -29.08 3.94
C HIS A 6 45.33 -28.41 4.87
N HIS A 7 44.44 -27.60 4.30
CA HIS A 7 43.21 -27.22 4.96
C HIS A 7 42.33 -28.47 4.99
N LYS A 8 42.14 -29.04 6.18
CA LYS A 8 41.08 -30.03 6.40
C LYS A 8 39.75 -29.30 6.18
N GLU A 9 39.02 -29.74 5.16
CA GLU A 9 37.64 -29.36 4.96
C GLU A 9 36.82 -30.01 6.08
N ASP A 10 36.53 -29.22 7.12
CA ASP A 10 35.45 -29.56 8.05
C ASP A 10 34.17 -29.73 7.23
N GLY A 11 33.55 -30.89 7.39
CA GLY A 11 32.34 -31.33 6.70
C GLY A 11 31.14 -30.45 6.98
N ARG A 12 31.12 -29.26 6.39
CA ARG A 12 29.94 -28.40 6.31
C ARG A 12 29.02 -29.01 5.25
N HIS A 13 28.03 -29.76 5.70
CA HIS A 13 26.86 -30.08 4.89
C HIS A 13 26.19 -28.77 4.47
N PHE A 14 26.49 -28.29 3.27
CA PHE A 14 25.64 -27.32 2.60
C PHE A 14 24.44 -28.10 2.05
N THR A 15 23.29 -27.97 2.71
CA THR A 15 22.03 -28.33 2.09
C THR A 15 21.78 -27.27 1.02
N HIS A 16 21.95 -27.63 -0.25
CA HIS A 16 21.43 -26.84 -1.36
C HIS A 16 19.90 -26.89 -1.26
N GLY A 17 19.35 -25.97 -0.48
CA GLY A 17 17.94 -25.72 -0.44
C GLY A 17 17.46 -25.34 -1.83
N THR A 18 16.47 -26.08 -2.31
CA THR A 18 15.35 -25.49 -3.07
C THR A 18 15.62 -25.15 -4.55
N SER A 19 16.33 -26.00 -5.31
CA SER A 19 16.33 -25.89 -6.79
C SER A 19 15.17 -26.65 -7.45
N ALA A 20 14.67 -27.71 -6.82
CA ALA A 20 13.66 -28.58 -7.43
C ALA A 20 12.22 -28.05 -7.26
N THR A 21 11.93 -27.39 -6.13
CA THR A 21 10.56 -26.90 -5.83
C THR A 21 10.11 -25.76 -6.76
N THR A 22 11.05 -25.04 -7.39
CA THR A 22 10.71 -23.97 -8.35
C THR A 22 10.48 -24.47 -9.77
N ALA A 23 10.91 -25.69 -10.11
CA ALA A 23 10.81 -26.23 -11.47
C ALA A 23 9.37 -26.62 -11.84
N ASP A 24 8.63 -27.22 -10.91
CA ASP A 24 7.25 -27.68 -11.15
C ASP A 24 6.24 -26.52 -11.26
N CYS A 25 6.56 -25.34 -10.70
CA CYS A 25 5.73 -24.14 -10.85
C CYS A 25 5.87 -23.47 -12.23
N ALA A 26 6.90 -23.80 -13.01
CA ALA A 26 7.21 -23.15 -14.28
C ALA A 26 6.50 -23.79 -15.50
N SER A 27 6.10 -25.07 -15.40
CA SER A 27 5.56 -25.85 -16.52
C SER A 27 4.05 -25.76 -16.72
N GLU A 28 3.27 -25.46 -15.66
CA GLU A 28 1.80 -25.45 -15.72
C GLU A 28 1.14 -24.06 -15.57
N GLY A 29 1.94 -22.99 -15.51
CA GLY A 29 1.43 -21.64 -15.31
C GLY A 29 0.86 -21.04 -16.58
N LYS A 30 -0.49 -20.95 -16.69
CA LYS A 30 -1.12 -20.02 -17.64
C LYS A 30 -0.51 -18.63 -17.43
N LEU A 31 -0.08 -17.97 -18.51
CA LEU A 31 0.35 -16.58 -18.47
C LEU A 31 -0.77 -15.77 -17.82
N ARG A 32 -0.47 -15.14 -16.68
CA ARG A 32 -1.43 -14.26 -16.02
C ARG A 32 -1.73 -13.12 -16.99
N PRO A 33 -3.02 -12.78 -17.20
CA PRO A 33 -3.36 -11.58 -17.94
C PRO A 33 -2.62 -10.40 -17.32
N GLU A 34 -2.06 -9.56 -18.18
CA GLU A 34 -1.35 -8.36 -17.77
C GLU A 34 -2.37 -7.34 -17.21
N ASP A 35 -2.11 -6.82 -16.00
CA ASP A 35 -2.99 -5.87 -15.28
C ASP A 35 -3.04 -4.46 -15.93
N ARG A 36 -2.53 -4.33 -17.16
CA ARG A 36 -2.39 -3.07 -17.86
C ARG A 36 -3.62 -2.82 -18.73
N HIS A 37 -4.46 -1.88 -18.29
CA HIS A 37 -5.65 -1.47 -19.04
C HIS A 37 -5.39 -0.16 -19.79
N ILE A 38 -4.90 -0.28 -21.03
CA ILE A 38 -4.53 0.87 -21.89
C ILE A 38 -5.76 1.73 -22.25
N GLU A 39 -6.91 1.07 -22.48
CA GLU A 39 -8.17 1.71 -22.87
C GLU A 39 -9.09 2.02 -21.67
N ALA A 40 -8.61 1.87 -20.44
CA ALA A 40 -9.42 2.23 -19.29
C ALA A 40 -9.65 3.75 -19.23
N PRO A 41 -10.83 4.19 -18.77
CA PRO A 41 -11.06 5.61 -18.53
C PRO A 41 -10.02 6.16 -17.52
N HIS A 42 -9.62 7.41 -17.72
CA HIS A 42 -8.68 8.14 -16.85
C HIS A 42 -9.08 8.20 -15.36
N SER A 43 -10.35 7.91 -15.05
CA SER A 43 -10.90 7.89 -13.71
C SER A 43 -12.00 6.84 -13.60
N LYS A 44 -12.23 6.35 -12.38
CA LYS A 44 -13.36 5.48 -12.08
C LYS A 44 -14.65 6.30 -12.13
N VAL A 45 -15.70 5.73 -12.71
CA VAL A 45 -17.05 6.31 -12.65
C VAL A 45 -17.57 6.19 -11.23
N ALA A 46 -18.13 7.28 -10.69
CA ALA A 46 -18.74 7.26 -9.37
C ALA A 46 -20.07 6.49 -9.41
N ASP A 47 -20.30 5.61 -8.42
CA ASP A 47 -21.55 4.84 -8.31
C ASP A 47 -22.79 5.75 -8.15
N LYS A 48 -22.59 6.90 -7.50
CA LYS A 48 -23.61 7.95 -7.32
C LYS A 48 -23.05 9.28 -7.86
N PRO A 49 -23.40 9.68 -9.09
CA PRO A 49 -22.94 10.96 -9.63
C PRO A 49 -23.58 12.12 -8.87
N LEU A 50 -22.78 13.15 -8.58
CA LEU A 50 -23.23 14.41 -7.98
C LEU A 50 -24.08 15.22 -8.97
N ALA A 51 -24.94 16.09 -8.48
CA ALA A 51 -25.63 17.06 -9.34
C ALA A 51 -24.62 18.03 -10.01
N GLU A 52 -25.00 18.66 -11.12
CA GLU A 52 -24.11 19.48 -11.97
C GLU A 52 -23.30 20.55 -11.21
N ASN A 53 -23.85 21.10 -10.13
CA ASN A 53 -23.20 22.15 -9.31
C ASN A 53 -22.92 21.72 -7.87
N GLU A 54 -23.06 20.43 -7.57
CA GLU A 54 -22.85 19.90 -6.23
C GLU A 54 -21.37 19.54 -6.02
N LYS A 55 -20.81 19.95 -4.88
CA LYS A 55 -19.44 19.59 -4.50
C LYS A 55 -19.47 18.31 -3.70
N HIS A 56 -18.45 17.49 -3.88
CA HIS A 56 -18.25 16.32 -3.05
C HIS A 56 -17.97 16.76 -1.61
N ASP A 57 -18.71 16.23 -0.64
CA ASP A 57 -18.40 16.44 0.78
C ASP A 57 -17.32 15.44 1.21
N GLN A 58 -16.07 15.90 1.23
CA GLN A 58 -14.90 15.09 1.57
C GLN A 58 -14.97 14.54 3.01
N LEU A 59 -15.77 15.18 3.87
CA LEU A 59 -15.91 14.79 5.26
C LEU A 59 -17.05 13.80 5.51
N ALA A 60 -17.89 13.48 4.52
CA ALA A 60 -19.13 12.73 4.73
C ALA A 60 -18.90 11.40 5.48
N ASP A 61 -17.92 10.61 5.03
CA ASP A 61 -17.59 9.32 5.61
C ASP A 61 -17.00 9.46 7.03
N LYS A 62 -16.17 10.48 7.25
CA LYS A 62 -15.58 10.78 8.57
C LYS A 62 -16.66 11.26 9.55
N VAL A 63 -17.62 12.05 9.10
CA VAL A 63 -18.74 12.54 9.92
C VAL A 63 -19.66 11.40 10.35
N GLU A 64 -19.89 10.38 9.52
CA GLU A 64 -20.67 9.20 9.90
C GLU A 64 -20.00 8.42 11.05
N CYS A 65 -18.67 8.48 11.14
CA CYS A 65 -17.88 7.75 12.14
C CYS A 65 -17.52 8.56 13.39
N SER A 66 -17.66 9.89 13.36
CA SER A 66 -17.31 10.79 14.48
C SER A 66 -18.56 11.29 15.22
N GLU A 67 -18.41 11.79 16.45
CA GLU A 67 -19.56 12.27 17.24
C GLU A 67 -20.12 13.60 16.69
N SER A 68 -19.29 14.37 16.00
CA SER A 68 -19.70 15.62 15.37
C SER A 68 -18.84 15.97 14.16
N ARG A 69 -19.34 16.87 13.32
CA ARG A 69 -18.56 17.43 12.20
C ARG A 69 -17.26 18.12 12.63
N GLN A 70 -17.23 18.67 13.84
CA GLN A 70 -16.02 19.32 14.35
C GLN A 70 -14.95 18.30 14.74
N GLU A 71 -15.36 17.16 15.27
CA GLU A 71 -14.43 16.08 15.57
C GLU A 71 -13.91 15.45 14.29
N ALA A 72 -14.77 15.19 13.30
CA ALA A 72 -14.33 14.72 11.99
C ALA A 72 -13.27 15.65 11.34
N LEU A 73 -13.42 16.97 11.47
CA LEU A 73 -12.42 17.95 11.00
C LEU A 73 -11.12 17.91 11.82
N LEU A 74 -11.21 17.73 13.15
CA LEU A 74 -10.04 17.61 14.00
C LEU A 74 -9.25 16.35 13.68
N ASP A 75 -9.95 15.24 13.49
CA ASP A 75 -9.36 13.94 13.18
C ASP A 75 -8.63 13.99 11.83
N GLU A 76 -9.27 14.51 10.78
CA GLU A 76 -8.64 14.70 9.47
C GLU A 76 -7.41 15.60 9.57
N GLY A 77 -7.54 16.76 10.23
CA GLY A 77 -6.41 17.67 10.40
C GLY A 77 -5.26 17.05 11.18
N LEU A 78 -5.53 16.16 12.14
CA LEU A 78 -4.51 15.45 12.91
C LEU A 78 -3.78 14.41 12.05
N GLU A 79 -4.52 13.69 11.19
CA GLU A 79 -3.96 12.72 10.24
C GLU A 79 -3.05 13.39 9.19
N GLU A 80 -3.38 14.62 8.77
CA GLU A 80 -2.61 15.40 7.80
C GLU A 80 -1.49 16.25 8.43
N SER A 81 -1.42 16.30 9.76
CA SER A 81 -0.41 17.08 10.47
C SER A 81 0.97 16.46 10.42
N PHE A 82 2.00 17.31 10.49
CA PHE A 82 3.40 16.89 10.44
C PHE A 82 4.02 16.85 11.85
N PRO A 83 5.02 15.98 12.08
CA PRO A 83 5.75 15.97 13.35
C PRO A 83 6.37 17.34 13.66
N GLY A 84 6.04 17.90 14.81
CA GLY A 84 6.55 19.19 15.27
C GLY A 84 5.84 20.43 14.72
N SER A 85 4.71 20.28 14.01
CA SER A 85 3.83 21.40 13.68
C SER A 85 3.09 21.92 14.92
N ASP A 86 2.56 23.15 14.84
CA ASP A 86 1.61 23.66 15.83
C ASP A 86 0.35 22.75 15.89
N PRO A 87 -0.34 22.65 17.04
CA PRO A 87 -1.57 21.87 17.15
C PRO A 87 -2.66 22.35 16.18
N VAL A 88 -3.43 21.39 15.64
CA VAL A 88 -4.57 21.66 14.77
C VAL A 88 -5.64 22.47 15.51
N SER A 89 -6.17 23.51 14.86
CA SER A 89 -7.27 24.31 15.39
C SER A 89 -8.35 24.48 14.32
N VAL A 90 -9.50 23.83 14.54
CA VAL A 90 -10.67 23.96 13.66
C VAL A 90 -11.60 25.06 14.14
N LYS A 91 -12.13 25.86 13.20
CA LYS A 91 -13.10 26.91 13.52
C LYS A 91 -14.49 26.29 13.73
N ARG A 92 -15.11 26.62 14.86
CA ARG A 92 -16.55 26.39 15.05
C ARG A 92 -17.31 27.47 14.30
N ILE A 93 -17.90 27.11 13.16
CA ILE A 93 -18.78 27.99 12.40
C ILE A 93 -20.20 27.51 12.68
N THR A 94 -20.96 28.29 13.45
CA THR A 94 -22.39 28.08 13.75
C THR A 94 -23.27 28.80 12.76
#